data_AF-A0A1G7Q0Z6-F1
#
_entry.id   AF-A0A1G7Q0Z6-F1
#
_cell.length_a   1.000
_cell.length_b   1.000
_cell.length_c   1.000
_cell.angle_alpha   90.00
_cell.angle_beta   90.00
_cell.angle_gamma   90.00
#
_symmetry.space_group_name_H-M   'P 1'
#
loop_
_entity.id
_entity.type
_entity.pdbx_description
1 polymer ?
#
loop_
_entity_poly.entity_id
_entity_poly.type
_entity_poly.pdbx_seq_one_letter_code
_entity_poly.pdbx_strand_id
1 'polypeptide(L)'
;MSAYRKIALSLAGAALCGGLTVTAPAQATPARHTAAAAPAAAAAECGVRADARLWCGNRVGAKGYVHRSYGSGVRGTLTTGFSWFQCWGRGDTHLGGNNVWYWTKLDNGQWGNVPAADVHTRVDPAPGLREC
;
A
#
# COMPACT_ATOMS: atom_id res chain seq x y z
N MET A 1 2.11 -21.75 -27.72
CA MET A 1 2.62 -22.06 -29.07
C MET A 1 4.13 -21.98 -29.02
N SER A 2 4.81 -23.03 -29.47
CA SER A 2 6.23 -23.29 -29.30
C SER A 2 7.05 -22.89 -30.53
N ALA A 3 8.33 -22.60 -30.27
CA ALA A 3 9.50 -22.70 -31.15
C ALA A 3 9.82 -21.57 -32.13
N TYR A 4 11.05 -21.03 -32.00
CA TYR A 4 12.12 -20.83 -33.02
C TYR A 4 13.17 -19.86 -32.44
N ARG A 5 14.49 -19.92 -32.64
CA ARG A 5 15.40 -20.79 -33.40
C ARG A 5 16.84 -20.51 -32.91
N LYS A 6 17.69 -21.53 -33.04
CA LYS A 6 19.14 -21.65 -32.77
C LYS A 6 20.02 -20.57 -33.44
N ILE A 7 21.03 -20.03 -32.74
CA ILE A 7 22.30 -19.49 -33.28
C ILE A 7 23.37 -19.65 -32.18
N ALA A 8 24.16 -20.73 -32.22
CA ALA A 8 25.51 -20.86 -32.81
C ALA A 8 26.64 -20.59 -31.79
N LEU A 9 27.44 -21.63 -31.60
CA LEU A 9 28.58 -21.77 -30.70
C LEU A 9 29.84 -21.26 -31.42
N SER A 10 30.65 -20.43 -30.77
CA SER A 10 31.99 -20.05 -31.25
C SER A 10 33.03 -20.44 -30.20
N LEU A 11 34.04 -21.17 -30.64
CA LEU A 11 35.13 -21.76 -29.88
C LEU A 11 36.36 -20.84 -29.80
N ALA A 12 37.07 -20.99 -28.68
CA ALA A 12 38.53 -21.01 -28.52
C ALA A 12 39.33 -19.69 -28.35
N GLY A 13 40.24 -19.72 -27.37
CA GLY A 13 41.50 -18.98 -27.43
C GLY A 13 42.20 -18.67 -26.10
N ALA A 14 43.04 -19.61 -25.61
CA ALA A 14 44.29 -19.48 -24.82
C ALA A 14 44.43 -18.36 -23.75
N ALA A 15 44.52 -18.69 -22.44
CA ALA A 15 45.72 -19.14 -21.69
C ALA A 15 46.85 -18.09 -21.57
N LEU A 16 47.14 -17.62 -20.34
CA LEU A 16 48.49 -17.28 -19.85
C LEU A 16 48.49 -17.01 -18.33
N CYS A 17 49.55 -17.49 -17.70
CA CYS A 17 49.80 -17.57 -16.26
C CYS A 17 50.14 -16.23 -15.60
N GLY A 18 49.91 -16.15 -14.28
CA GLY A 18 50.79 -15.40 -13.37
C GLY A 18 50.12 -14.34 -12.49
N GLY A 19 50.35 -14.44 -11.18
CA GLY A 19 50.24 -13.30 -10.25
C GLY A 19 49.52 -13.58 -8.93
N LEU A 20 50.24 -14.11 -7.94
CA LEU A 20 49.87 -13.96 -6.53
C LEU A 20 49.79 -12.47 -6.18
N THR A 21 48.66 -12.00 -5.69
CA THR A 21 48.61 -10.91 -4.70
C THR A 21 47.53 -11.19 -3.67
N VAL A 22 47.95 -11.45 -2.45
CA VAL A 22 47.10 -11.46 -1.25
C VAL A 22 46.67 -10.02 -1.00
N THR A 23 45.36 -9.76 -1.05
CA THR A 23 44.76 -8.54 -0.49
C THR A 23 43.54 -8.93 0.35
N ALA A 24 43.47 -8.32 1.53
CA ALA A 24 42.67 -8.72 2.67
C ALA A 24 41.15 -8.80 2.41
N PRO A 25 40.40 -9.64 3.17
CA PRO A 25 38.95 -9.52 3.18
C PRO A 25 38.57 -8.22 3.89
N ALA A 26 38.17 -7.21 3.12
CA ALA A 26 37.40 -6.10 3.64
C ALA A 26 36.06 -6.68 4.16
N GLN A 27 35.94 -6.79 5.47
CA GLN A 27 34.69 -7.17 6.11
C GLN A 27 33.67 -6.05 5.88
N ALA A 28 32.88 -6.17 4.81
CA ALA A 28 31.69 -5.37 4.64
C ALA A 28 30.72 -5.73 5.76
N THR A 29 30.64 -4.87 6.77
CA THR A 29 29.62 -4.96 7.81
C THR A 29 28.27 -4.83 7.10
N PRO A 30 27.40 -5.84 7.12
CA PRO A 30 26.05 -5.64 6.62
C PRO A 30 25.41 -4.62 7.56
N ALA A 31 25.21 -3.40 7.05
CA ALA A 31 24.27 -2.48 7.64
C ALA A 31 22.93 -3.21 7.62
N ARG A 32 22.58 -3.80 8.78
CA ARG A 32 21.25 -4.30 9.05
C ARG A 32 20.37 -3.05 9.03
N HIS A 33 19.89 -2.70 7.85
CA HIS A 33 18.67 -1.93 7.72
C HIS A 33 17.59 -2.82 8.34
N THR A 34 17.40 -2.69 9.64
CA THR A 34 16.12 -3.01 10.25
C THR A 34 15.14 -2.08 9.58
N ALA A 35 14.56 -2.54 8.47
CA ALA A 35 13.34 -1.97 7.95
C ALA A 35 12.39 -1.91 9.14
N ALA A 36 12.02 -0.69 9.53
CA ALA A 36 11.07 -0.48 10.61
C ALA A 36 9.81 -1.28 10.26
N ALA A 37 9.57 -2.37 10.99
CA ALA A 37 8.31 -3.07 10.90
C ALA A 37 7.24 -2.19 11.54
N ALA A 38 6.48 -1.47 10.73
CA ALA A 38 5.19 -0.91 11.13
C ALA A 38 4.20 -1.11 9.97
N PRO A 39 2.91 -1.47 10.22
CA PRO A 39 2.19 -1.38 11.49
C PRO A 39 1.38 -2.66 11.83
N ALA A 40 1.90 -3.53 12.69
CA ALA A 40 1.02 -4.53 13.33
C ALA A 40 0.03 -3.86 14.33
N ALA A 41 0.41 -2.71 14.90
CA ALA A 41 -0.41 -1.97 15.85
C ALA A 41 -1.68 -1.35 15.24
N ALA A 42 -1.63 -0.84 14.01
CA ALA A 42 -2.78 -0.15 13.40
C ALA A 42 -3.95 -1.11 13.08
N ALA A 43 -3.68 -2.39 12.85
CA ALA A 43 -4.72 -3.41 12.66
C ALA A 43 -5.40 -3.79 13.98
N ALA A 44 -4.67 -3.79 15.10
CA ALA A 44 -5.22 -4.06 16.43
C ALA A 44 -6.15 -2.94 16.93
N GLU A 45 -6.04 -1.74 16.36
CA GLU A 45 -6.83 -0.57 16.73
C GLU A 45 -8.02 -0.28 15.79
N CYS A 46 -8.23 -1.12 14.76
CA CYS A 46 -9.26 -0.89 13.76
C CYS A 46 -10.65 -1.25 14.28
N GLY A 47 -11.54 -0.25 14.43
CA GLY A 47 -12.91 -0.48 14.87
C GLY A 47 -13.70 0.81 15.08
N VAL A 48 -15.03 0.67 15.17
CA VAL A 48 -15.92 1.77 15.54
C VAL A 48 -15.80 2.02 17.04
N ARG A 49 -15.53 3.26 17.41
CA ARG A 49 -15.34 3.68 18.81
C ARG A 49 -16.59 4.36 19.35
N ALA A 50 -16.56 4.74 20.63
CA ALA A 50 -17.68 5.37 21.33
C ALA A 50 -18.14 6.72 20.72
N ASP A 51 -17.30 7.35 19.90
CA ASP A 51 -17.63 8.57 19.15
C ASP A 51 -18.34 8.28 17.81
N ALA A 52 -18.79 7.04 17.61
CA ALA A 52 -19.48 6.54 16.41
C ALA A 52 -18.68 6.70 15.10
N ARG A 53 -17.35 6.84 15.20
CA ARG A 53 -16.44 6.87 14.04
C ARG A 53 -15.66 5.57 13.97
N LEU A 54 -15.39 5.12 12.75
CA LEU A 54 -14.43 4.07 12.50
C LEU A 54 -13.04 4.68 12.63
N TRP A 55 -12.21 4.16 13.51
CA TRP A 55 -10.79 4.47 13.57
C TRP A 55 -10.03 3.28 13.01
N CYS A 56 -9.21 3.47 11.97
CA CYS A 56 -8.54 2.36 11.31
C CYS A 56 -7.29 2.83 10.56
N GLY A 57 -6.38 1.89 10.32
CA GLY A 57 -5.26 2.11 9.41
C GLY A 57 -5.73 2.38 7.98
N ASN A 58 -4.93 3.12 7.22
CA ASN A 58 -5.17 3.40 5.80
C ASN A 58 -3.85 3.45 5.03
N ARG A 59 -3.93 3.27 3.70
CA ARG A 59 -2.79 3.50 2.81
C ARG A 59 -2.37 4.97 2.90
N VAL A 60 -1.08 5.22 3.13
CA VAL A 60 -0.50 6.57 3.02
C VAL A 60 -0.58 7.04 1.57
N GLY A 61 -1.10 8.24 1.36
CA GLY A 61 -1.40 8.81 0.05
C GLY A 61 -2.76 8.40 -0.53
N ALA A 62 -3.62 7.72 0.24
CA ALA A 62 -4.97 7.38 -0.20
C ALA A 62 -5.73 8.65 -0.61
N LYS A 63 -6.36 8.62 -1.80
CA LYS A 63 -7.06 9.78 -2.36
C LYS A 63 -8.46 9.91 -1.77
N GLY A 64 -8.86 11.13 -1.43
CA GLY A 64 -10.22 11.47 -1.08
C GLY A 64 -10.96 12.10 -2.25
N TYR A 65 -12.02 11.45 -2.70
CA TYR A 65 -12.79 11.82 -3.88
C TYR A 65 -14.03 12.65 -3.54
N VAL A 66 -14.47 13.51 -4.48
CA VAL A 66 -15.68 14.35 -4.35
C VAL A 66 -16.91 13.47 -4.18
N HIS A 67 -17.05 12.46 -5.04
CA HIS A 67 -18.09 11.44 -4.98
C HIS A 67 -17.46 10.08 -4.69
N ARG A 68 -18.27 9.06 -4.41
CA ARG A 68 -17.83 7.67 -4.25
C ARG A 68 -17.56 7.03 -5.61
N SER A 69 -16.73 7.71 -6.41
CA SER A 69 -16.42 7.34 -7.78
C SER A 69 -15.01 7.79 -8.15
N TYR A 70 -14.29 6.91 -8.83
CA TYR A 70 -12.96 7.19 -9.37
C TYR A 70 -12.99 8.23 -10.50
N GLY A 71 -14.14 8.40 -11.17
CA GLY A 71 -14.33 9.43 -12.19
C GLY A 71 -14.55 10.84 -11.62
N SER A 72 -14.74 10.96 -10.31
CA SER A 72 -14.93 12.26 -9.67
C SER A 72 -13.59 12.94 -9.34
N GLY A 73 -13.63 14.26 -9.09
CA GLY A 73 -12.45 15.01 -8.70
C GLY A 73 -11.84 14.51 -7.38
N VAL A 74 -10.54 14.75 -7.21
CA VAL A 74 -9.82 14.47 -5.95
C VAL A 74 -9.76 15.75 -5.13
N ARG A 75 -10.21 15.69 -3.87
CA ARG A 75 -10.19 16.83 -2.93
C ARG A 75 -8.93 16.90 -2.09
N GLY A 76 -8.18 15.80 -1.99
CA GLY A 76 -6.97 15.70 -1.19
C GLY A 76 -6.57 14.24 -0.96
N THR A 77 -5.72 14.02 0.02
CA THR A 77 -5.20 12.70 0.38
C THR A 77 -5.13 12.51 1.89
N LEU A 78 -5.07 11.26 2.33
CA LEU A 78 -4.63 10.87 3.68
C LEU A 78 -3.11 10.71 3.68
N THR A 79 -2.37 11.61 4.32
CA THR A 79 -0.90 11.61 4.43
C THR A 79 -0.41 10.81 5.64
N THR A 80 -1.29 10.54 6.60
CA THR A 80 -1.02 9.65 7.74
C THR A 80 -1.53 8.23 7.45
N GLY A 81 -0.98 7.24 8.15
CA GLY A 81 -1.37 5.83 7.99
C GLY A 81 -2.52 5.39 8.90
N PHE A 82 -3.14 6.31 9.65
CA PHE A 82 -4.20 6.03 10.60
C PHE A 82 -5.16 7.21 10.67
N SER A 83 -6.44 6.96 10.38
CA SER A 83 -7.46 8.00 10.25
C SER A 83 -8.78 7.57 10.89
N TRP A 84 -9.68 8.52 11.07
CA TRP A 84 -11.07 8.23 11.43
C TRP A 84 -12.00 8.44 10.23
N PHE A 85 -13.10 7.71 10.18
CA PHE A 85 -14.10 7.77 9.11
C PHE A 85 -15.50 7.91 9.74
N GLN A 86 -16.30 8.80 9.18
CA GLN A 86 -17.58 9.22 9.75
C GLN A 86 -18.71 8.22 9.52
N CYS A 87 -18.74 7.63 8.33
CA CYS A 87 -19.74 6.68 7.86
C CYS A 87 -19.26 6.08 6.53
N TRP A 88 -20.02 5.12 6.00
CA TRP A 88 -19.73 4.50 4.70
C TRP A 88 -20.89 4.68 3.73
N GLY A 89 -20.68 4.43 2.45
CA GLY A 89 -21.76 4.26 1.48
C GLY A 89 -21.29 3.53 0.23
N ARG A 90 -22.22 3.23 -0.68
CA ARG A 90 -21.90 2.54 -1.94
C ARG A 90 -21.38 3.49 -3.02
N GLY A 91 -20.52 2.99 -3.90
CA GLY A 91 -19.91 3.73 -4.99
C GLY A 91 -19.44 2.85 -6.14
N ASP A 92 -18.38 3.29 -6.81
CA ASP A 92 -17.69 2.49 -7.82
C ASP A 92 -17.05 1.24 -7.18
N THR A 93 -17.06 0.13 -7.93
CA THR A 93 -16.29 -1.06 -7.56
C THR A 93 -14.79 -0.75 -7.63
N HIS A 94 -14.05 -1.21 -6.64
CA HIS A 94 -12.61 -1.00 -6.54
C HIS A 94 -11.83 -2.30 -6.36
N LEU A 95 -10.49 -2.22 -6.35
CA LEU A 95 -9.60 -3.39 -6.30
C LEU A 95 -9.80 -4.30 -5.07
N GLY A 96 -10.44 -3.80 -4.00
CA GLY A 96 -10.88 -4.60 -2.85
C GLY A 96 -12.05 -5.55 -3.14
N GLY A 97 -12.58 -5.60 -4.36
CA GLY A 97 -13.63 -6.55 -4.78
C GLY A 97 -15.04 -6.21 -4.32
N ASN A 98 -15.23 -5.09 -3.61
CA ASN A 98 -16.51 -4.53 -3.21
C ASN A 98 -16.67 -3.08 -3.71
N ASN A 99 -17.74 -2.41 -3.30
CA ASN A 99 -18.07 -1.05 -3.69
C ASN A 99 -18.33 -0.13 -2.48
N VAL A 100 -17.70 -0.41 -1.35
CA VAL A 100 -17.83 0.36 -0.11
C VAL A 100 -16.83 1.52 -0.10
N TRP A 101 -17.30 2.71 0.23
CA TRP A 101 -16.47 3.90 0.35
C TRP A 101 -16.69 4.56 1.71
N TYR A 102 -15.60 4.94 2.37
CA TYR A 102 -15.62 5.59 3.67
C TYR A 102 -15.50 7.11 3.53
N TRP A 103 -16.35 7.84 4.24
CA TRP A 103 -16.35 9.30 4.24
C TRP A 103 -15.50 9.82 5.41
N THR A 104 -14.54 10.69 5.14
CA THR A 104 -13.60 11.20 6.15
C THR A 104 -13.19 12.65 5.86
N LYS A 105 -12.58 13.28 6.86
CA LYS A 105 -11.87 14.56 6.70
C LYS A 105 -10.41 14.27 6.38
N LEU A 106 -9.97 14.74 5.22
CA LEU A 106 -8.61 14.59 4.71
C LEU A 106 -7.65 15.53 5.44
N ASP A 107 -6.33 15.33 5.30
CA ASP A 107 -5.34 16.13 6.03
C ASP A 107 -5.34 17.62 5.64
N ASN A 108 -5.84 17.96 4.46
CA ASN A 108 -6.05 19.36 4.05
C ASN A 108 -7.36 19.98 4.59
N GLY A 109 -8.07 19.26 5.47
CA GLY A 109 -9.31 19.70 6.10
C GLY A 109 -10.57 19.54 5.26
N GLN A 110 -10.46 19.10 4.00
CA GLN A 110 -11.61 18.84 3.14
C GLN A 110 -12.25 17.49 3.44
N TRP A 111 -13.55 17.38 3.19
CA TRP A 111 -14.28 16.12 3.28
C TRP A 111 -14.19 15.35 1.97
N GLY A 112 -13.88 14.05 2.02
CA GLY A 112 -13.77 13.21 0.82
C GLY A 112 -14.08 11.74 1.06
N ASN A 113 -14.36 11.03 -0.03
CA ASN A 113 -14.66 9.60 -0.03
C ASN A 113 -13.40 8.81 -0.35
N VAL A 114 -13.07 7.81 0.46
CA VAL A 114 -11.91 6.92 0.29
C VAL A 114 -12.43 5.51 0.01
N PRO A 115 -11.98 4.81 -1.05
CA PRO A 115 -12.43 3.45 -1.32
C PRO A 115 -11.98 2.51 -0.20
N ALA A 116 -12.78 1.51 0.14
CA ALA A 116 -12.42 0.56 1.18
C ALA A 116 -11.13 -0.21 0.87
N ALA A 117 -10.75 -0.34 -0.40
CA ALA A 117 -9.46 -0.90 -0.81
C ALA A 117 -8.23 -0.17 -0.21
N ASP A 118 -8.39 1.11 0.19
CA ASP A 118 -7.33 1.91 0.81
C ASP A 118 -7.46 2.00 2.35
N VAL A 119 -8.48 1.37 2.94
CA VAL A 119 -8.72 1.32 4.38
C VAL A 119 -8.47 -0.10 4.88
N HIS A 120 -7.76 -0.26 5.99
CA HIS A 120 -7.32 -1.57 6.48
C HIS A 120 -8.38 -2.26 7.36
N THR A 121 -9.64 -2.14 6.98
CA THR A 121 -10.76 -2.86 7.57
C THR A 121 -10.68 -4.35 7.24
N ARG A 122 -11.09 -5.19 8.20
CA ARG A 122 -11.16 -6.65 7.97
C ARG A 122 -12.39 -7.06 7.16
N VAL A 123 -13.50 -6.33 7.35
CA VAL A 123 -14.79 -6.55 6.71
C VAL A 123 -15.33 -5.20 6.30
N ASP A 124 -15.87 -5.13 5.08
CA ASP A 124 -16.54 -3.95 4.55
C ASP A 124 -18.03 -4.22 4.33
N PRO A 125 -18.93 -3.30 4.73
CA PRO A 125 -18.61 -2.12 5.54
C PRO A 125 -18.16 -2.52 6.94
N ALA A 126 -17.35 -1.66 7.57
CA ALA A 126 -16.87 -1.87 8.92
C ALA A 126 -18.04 -2.11 9.89
N PRO A 127 -18.07 -3.23 10.63
CA PRO A 127 -19.16 -3.54 11.56
C PRO A 127 -19.42 -2.41 12.55
N GLY A 128 -20.68 -2.04 12.71
CA GLY A 128 -21.11 -0.96 13.61
C GLY A 128 -20.98 0.46 13.04
N LEU A 129 -20.36 0.65 11.86
CA LEU A 129 -20.32 1.96 11.23
C LEU A 129 -21.63 2.18 10.45
N ARG A 130 -22.28 3.32 10.65
CA ARG A 130 -23.53 3.64 9.95
C ARG A 130 -23.30 3.94 8.47
N GLU A 131 -24.32 3.71 7.65
CA GLU A 131 -24.37 4.20 6.28
C GLU A 131 -24.63 5.72 6.26
N CYS A 132 -24.11 6.40 5.24
CA CYS A 132 -24.54 7.70 4.76
C CYS A 132 -24.99 7.56 3.29
#